data_AF-A0A955QXU9-F1
#
_entry.id   AF-A0A955QXU9-F1
#
_cell.length_a   1.000
_cell.length_b   1.000
_cell.length_c   1.000
_cell.angle_alpha   90.00
_cell.angle_beta   90.00
_cell.angle_gamma   90.00
#
_symmetry.space_group_name_H-M   'P 1'
#
loop_
_entity.id
_entity.type
_entity.pdbx_description
1 polymer ?
#
loop_
_entity_poly.entity_id
_entity_poly.type
_entity_poly.pdbx_seq_one_letter_code
_entity_poly.pdbx_strand_id
1 'polypeptide(L)'
;MTDEKSLIVKTKEGVVEAIQGTGDITNALLEQLSGTLVTALKSTKVVGGEVGNLLKDTIIGSVKGITEVGGEAGSAAKGVIVGIVKGTKEVTTDTLETIGVSTSTLIKTTAEVGGDLAKTTKGAVEGAIVAAKDVGSCIAEAACQASTAAIKGVSAVGGELAETAKQAIMGAAQATQEVGEKTVETISHVAGNIVKATVEVGGDLASTAKATMCGALEASKDMGEQALDTVGTTAGSMIRVTAKVGGDLATTARHCVEGAIEGAKTIGVDTAEAASAAATSALKAAEEISSSAGEKVRNAVTGTIDGVKVVLKEPFKK
;
A
#
# COMPACT_ATOMS: atom_id res chain seq x y z
N MET A 1 -23.79 -36.58 14.69
CA MET A 1 -22.51 -36.29 14.04
C MET A 1 -22.61 -34.86 13.54
N THR A 2 -22.17 -33.91 14.34
CA THR A 2 -22.22 -32.48 13.98
C THR A 2 -21.16 -32.27 12.92
N ASP A 3 -21.58 -31.96 11.69
CA ASP A 3 -20.67 -31.63 10.59
C ASP A 3 -19.66 -30.60 11.08
N GLU A 4 -18.39 -31.01 11.07
CA GLU A 4 -17.28 -30.11 11.33
C GLU A 4 -17.17 -29.17 10.12
N LYS A 5 -18.05 -28.15 10.08
CA LYS A 5 -18.02 -27.13 9.04
C LYS A 5 -16.60 -26.58 8.99
N SER A 6 -16.01 -26.62 7.79
CA SER A 6 -14.71 -25.98 7.51
C SER A 6 -14.73 -24.55 8.05
N LEU A 7 -13.58 -24.09 8.56
CA LEU A 7 -13.44 -22.74 9.11
C LEU A 7 -13.93 -21.68 8.13
N ILE A 8 -13.72 -21.87 6.82
CA ILE A 8 -14.23 -21.02 5.75
C ILE A 8 -15.76 -20.83 5.85
N VAL A 9 -16.52 -21.92 6.02
CA VAL A 9 -17.99 -21.87 6.08
C VAL A 9 -18.45 -21.19 7.37
N LYS A 10 -17.82 -21.53 8.51
CA LYS A 10 -18.14 -20.89 9.80
C LYS A 10 -17.88 -19.39 9.77
N THR A 11 -16.72 -18.96 9.26
CA THR A 11 -16.39 -17.54 9.13
C THR A 11 -17.33 -16.84 8.16
N LYS A 12 -17.64 -17.47 7.02
CA LYS A 12 -18.59 -16.92 6.05
C LYS A 12 -19.97 -16.66 6.67
N GLU A 13 -20.57 -17.68 7.29
CA GLU A 13 -21.87 -17.57 7.95
C GLU A 13 -21.86 -16.50 9.05
N GLY A 14 -20.82 -16.52 9.89
CA GLY A 14 -20.67 -15.52 10.95
C GLY A 14 -20.53 -14.10 10.42
N VAL A 15 -19.83 -13.89 9.30
CA VAL A 15 -19.71 -12.57 8.65
C VAL A 15 -21.03 -12.12 8.05
N VAL A 16 -21.78 -13.02 7.40
CA VAL A 16 -23.11 -12.72 6.86
C VAL A 16 -24.05 -12.27 7.98
N GLU A 17 -24.11 -13.03 9.08
CA GLU A 17 -24.93 -12.70 10.25
C GLU A 17 -24.53 -11.35 10.87
N ALA A 18 -23.23 -11.12 11.04
CA ALA A 18 -22.73 -9.89 11.65
C ALA A 18 -23.07 -8.66 10.79
N ILE A 19 -22.89 -8.75 9.46
CA ILE A 19 -23.21 -7.63 8.55
C ILE A 19 -24.72 -7.34 8.52
N GLN A 20 -25.56 -8.38 8.47
CA GLN A 20 -27.01 -8.21 8.47
C GLN A 20 -27.54 -7.65 9.81
N GLY A 21 -26.87 -7.95 10.92
CA GLY A 21 -27.26 -7.52 12.25
C GLY A 21 -26.88 -6.08 12.62
N THR A 22 -25.71 -5.59 12.18
CA THR A 22 -25.19 -4.28 12.63
C THR A 22 -25.44 -3.14 11.67
N GLY A 23 -25.57 -3.41 10.36
CA GLY A 23 -25.55 -2.38 9.31
C GLY A 23 -24.20 -1.65 9.14
N ASP A 24 -23.25 -1.85 10.07
CA ASP A 24 -21.87 -1.39 10.02
C ASP A 24 -20.94 -2.58 9.77
N ILE A 25 -20.54 -2.71 8.50
CA ILE A 25 -19.71 -3.80 8.00
C ILE A 25 -18.33 -3.82 8.70
N THR A 26 -17.74 -2.66 8.97
CA THR A 26 -16.34 -2.60 9.43
C THR A 26 -16.22 -3.08 10.87
N ASN A 27 -17.10 -2.60 11.75
CA ASN A 27 -17.09 -3.00 13.16
C ASN A 27 -17.59 -4.45 13.35
N ALA A 28 -18.59 -4.88 12.56
CA ALA A 28 -19.02 -6.28 12.55
C ALA A 28 -17.89 -7.25 12.18
N LEU A 29 -17.12 -6.92 11.13
CA LEU A 29 -15.97 -7.73 10.72
C LEU A 29 -14.88 -7.75 11.79
N LEU A 30 -14.61 -6.61 12.43
CA LEU A 30 -13.60 -6.51 13.47
C LEU A 30 -13.86 -7.50 14.61
N GLU A 31 -15.06 -7.45 15.19
CA GLU A 31 -15.44 -8.31 16.31
C GLU A 31 -15.52 -9.78 15.88
N GLN A 32 -16.14 -10.07 14.73
CA GLN A 32 -16.34 -11.44 14.28
C GLN A 32 -15.03 -12.14 13.93
N LEU A 33 -14.13 -11.47 13.21
CA LEU A 33 -12.87 -12.09 12.79
C LEU A 33 -11.90 -12.22 13.94
N SER A 34 -11.81 -11.21 14.81
CA SER A 34 -11.01 -11.29 16.02
C SER A 34 -11.50 -12.42 16.92
N GLY A 35 -12.82 -12.52 17.16
CA GLY A 35 -13.41 -13.59 17.97
C GLY A 35 -13.21 -14.98 17.38
N THR A 36 -13.40 -15.12 16.06
CA THR A 36 -13.20 -16.40 15.35
C THR A 36 -11.75 -16.86 15.42
N LEU A 37 -10.78 -15.98 15.16
CA LEU A 37 -9.36 -16.29 15.20
C LEU A 37 -8.90 -16.62 16.62
N VAL A 38 -9.26 -15.81 17.61
CA VAL A 38 -8.90 -16.06 19.02
C VAL A 38 -9.45 -17.41 19.48
N THR A 39 -10.70 -17.72 19.14
CA THR A 39 -11.32 -19.01 19.48
C THR A 39 -10.61 -20.17 18.78
N ALA A 40 -10.42 -20.06 17.45
CA ALA A 40 -9.77 -21.10 16.66
C ALA A 40 -8.35 -21.38 17.18
N LEU A 41 -7.54 -20.35 17.39
CA LEU A 41 -6.16 -20.45 17.86
C LEU A 41 -6.06 -21.02 19.29
N LYS A 42 -6.92 -20.57 20.22
CA LYS A 42 -6.93 -21.10 21.60
C LYS A 42 -7.41 -22.56 21.65
N SER A 43 -8.41 -22.92 20.85
CA SER A 43 -8.96 -24.28 20.81
C SER A 43 -8.02 -25.30 20.17
N THR A 44 -7.22 -24.89 19.18
CA THR A 44 -6.41 -25.82 18.38
C THR A 44 -4.96 -25.95 18.87
N LYS A 45 -4.51 -25.16 19.87
CA LYS A 45 -3.11 -25.11 20.33
C LYS A 45 -2.11 -24.98 19.17
N VAL A 46 -2.52 -24.29 18.12
CA VAL A 46 -1.75 -24.18 16.88
C VAL A 46 -0.45 -23.43 17.14
N VAL A 47 0.67 -24.03 16.70
CA VAL A 47 2.01 -23.42 16.73
C VAL A 47 2.59 -23.50 15.32
N GLY A 48 2.98 -22.37 14.73
CA GLY A 48 3.68 -22.33 13.43
C GLY A 48 2.77 -22.32 12.20
N GLY A 49 3.10 -23.12 11.17
CA GLY A 49 2.55 -23.03 9.81
C GLY A 49 1.03 -23.24 9.67
N GLU A 50 0.38 -23.82 10.69
CA GLU A 50 -1.07 -23.94 10.79
C GLU A 50 -1.76 -22.58 10.96
N VAL A 51 -1.11 -21.57 11.57
CA VAL A 51 -1.65 -20.20 11.69
C VAL A 51 -1.90 -19.61 10.31
N GLY A 52 -1.00 -19.84 9.34
CA GLY A 52 -1.15 -19.36 7.97
C GLY A 52 -2.39 -19.91 7.27
N ASN A 53 -2.71 -21.19 7.50
CA ASN A 53 -3.92 -21.80 6.95
C ASN A 53 -5.19 -21.26 7.63
N LEU A 54 -5.17 -21.06 8.96
CA LEU A 54 -6.28 -20.43 9.68
C LEU A 54 -6.55 -19.01 9.18
N LEU A 55 -5.50 -18.21 8.99
CA LEU A 55 -5.58 -16.86 8.43
C LEU A 55 -6.21 -16.91 7.04
N LYS A 56 -5.72 -17.79 6.17
CA LYS A 56 -6.23 -17.94 4.82
C LYS A 56 -7.69 -18.35 4.78
N ASP A 57 -8.08 -19.36 5.56
CA ASP A 57 -9.46 -19.83 5.62
C ASP A 57 -10.40 -18.74 6.17
N THR A 58 -9.93 -18.00 7.17
CA THR A 58 -10.67 -16.86 7.72
C THR A 58 -10.86 -15.77 6.67
N ILE A 59 -9.81 -15.40 5.93
CA ILE A 59 -9.89 -14.40 4.84
C ILE A 59 -10.87 -14.86 3.75
N ILE A 60 -10.75 -16.11 3.30
CA ILE A 60 -11.62 -16.68 2.26
C ILE A 60 -13.07 -16.68 2.72
N GLY A 61 -13.33 -17.12 3.95
CA GLY A 61 -14.67 -17.10 4.54
C GLY A 61 -15.22 -15.68 4.63
N SER A 62 -14.39 -14.73 5.08
CA SER A 62 -14.78 -13.31 5.22
C SER A 62 -15.18 -12.70 3.88
N VAL A 63 -14.30 -12.81 2.88
CA VAL A 63 -14.53 -12.21 1.56
C VAL A 63 -15.77 -12.82 0.91
N LYS A 64 -15.94 -14.15 0.99
CA LYS A 64 -17.15 -14.82 0.48
C LYS A 64 -18.41 -14.40 1.24
N GLY A 65 -18.31 -14.17 2.55
CA GLY A 65 -19.44 -13.71 3.36
C GLY A 65 -19.84 -12.28 2.99
N ILE A 66 -18.85 -11.39 2.80
CA ILE A 66 -19.04 -10.02 2.35
C ILE A 66 -19.71 -9.99 0.97
N THR A 67 -19.23 -10.78 0.02
CA THR A 67 -19.82 -10.79 -1.34
C THR A 67 -21.21 -11.43 -1.38
N GLU A 68 -21.52 -12.37 -0.48
CA GLU A 68 -22.85 -12.98 -0.39
C GLU A 68 -23.93 -11.99 0.05
N VAL A 69 -23.61 -11.06 0.94
CA VAL A 69 -24.52 -9.97 1.34
C VAL A 69 -24.49 -8.78 0.37
N GLY A 70 -23.82 -8.93 -0.79
CA GLY A 70 -23.69 -7.88 -1.80
C GLY A 70 -22.69 -6.77 -1.45
N GLY A 71 -21.84 -6.97 -0.44
CA GLY A 71 -20.81 -6.02 -0.05
C GLY A 71 -19.61 -6.03 -1.01
N GLU A 72 -18.97 -4.87 -1.15
CA GLU A 72 -17.71 -4.74 -1.90
C GLU A 72 -16.53 -5.16 -1.02
N ALA A 73 -15.79 -6.20 -1.44
CA ALA A 73 -14.60 -6.68 -0.75
C ALA A 73 -13.57 -5.57 -0.50
N GLY A 74 -13.45 -4.60 -1.42
CA GLY A 74 -12.56 -3.46 -1.29
C GLY A 74 -12.88 -2.55 -0.12
N SER A 75 -14.17 -2.21 0.08
CA SER A 75 -14.62 -1.38 1.20
C SER A 75 -14.49 -2.09 2.54
N ALA A 76 -14.60 -3.43 2.55
CA ALA A 76 -14.44 -4.26 3.74
C ALA A 76 -12.99 -4.62 4.06
N ALA A 77 -12.06 -4.42 3.11
CA ALA A 77 -10.66 -4.84 3.22
C ALA A 77 -9.97 -4.29 4.48
N LYS A 78 -10.25 -3.03 4.85
CA LYS A 78 -9.76 -2.41 6.09
C LYS A 78 -10.20 -3.20 7.32
N GLY A 79 -11.50 -3.48 7.44
CA GLY A 79 -12.05 -4.26 8.56
C GLY A 79 -11.50 -5.68 8.63
N VAL A 80 -11.32 -6.33 7.48
CA VAL A 80 -10.74 -7.69 7.41
C VAL A 80 -9.32 -7.72 7.95
N ILE A 81 -8.42 -6.83 7.48
CA ILE A 81 -7.03 -6.80 7.95
C ILE A 81 -6.95 -6.43 9.43
N VAL A 82 -7.73 -5.43 9.89
CA VAL A 82 -7.73 -5.05 11.32
C VAL A 82 -8.22 -6.20 12.20
N GLY A 83 -9.32 -6.86 11.82
CA GLY A 83 -9.87 -8.00 12.56
C GLY A 83 -8.88 -9.16 12.65
N ILE A 84 -8.18 -9.45 11.56
CA ILE A 84 -7.16 -10.50 11.50
C ILE A 84 -5.98 -10.17 12.41
N VAL A 85 -5.37 -9.00 12.24
CA VAL A 85 -4.15 -8.63 12.95
C VAL A 85 -4.41 -8.49 14.46
N LYS A 86 -5.56 -7.96 14.86
CA LYS A 86 -5.96 -7.93 16.28
C LYS A 86 -6.21 -9.33 16.84
N GLY A 87 -6.92 -10.18 16.08
CA GLY A 87 -7.23 -11.55 16.48
C GLY A 87 -5.98 -12.41 16.67
N THR A 88 -4.94 -12.19 15.87
CA THR A 88 -3.67 -12.93 16.01
C THR A 88 -2.73 -12.33 17.06
N LYS A 89 -2.85 -11.05 17.43
CA LYS A 89 -1.96 -10.41 18.44
C LYS A 89 -1.87 -11.19 19.76
N GLU A 90 -2.97 -11.80 20.21
CA GLU A 90 -2.97 -12.56 21.47
C GLU A 90 -2.17 -13.88 21.40
N VAL A 91 -1.82 -14.34 20.20
CA VAL A 91 -1.27 -15.69 19.97
C VAL A 91 0.04 -15.66 19.19
N THR A 92 0.27 -14.66 18.34
CA THR A 92 1.46 -14.52 17.51
C THR A 92 2.28 -13.30 17.91
N THR A 93 3.60 -13.41 17.88
CA THR A 93 4.52 -12.30 18.16
C THR A 93 4.93 -11.50 16.92
N ASP A 94 4.62 -11.97 15.71
CA ASP A 94 5.05 -11.33 14.45
C ASP A 94 3.88 -10.67 13.69
N THR A 95 3.58 -9.44 14.09
CA THR A 95 2.54 -8.59 13.46
C THR A 95 2.84 -8.34 11.98
N LEU A 96 4.11 -8.12 11.62
CA LEU A 96 4.47 -7.76 10.24
C LEU A 96 4.33 -8.96 9.30
N GLU A 97 4.72 -10.15 9.73
CA GLU A 97 4.45 -11.37 8.98
C GLU A 97 2.93 -11.55 8.77
N THR A 98 2.14 -11.38 9.83
CA THR A 98 0.67 -11.45 9.74
C THR A 98 0.12 -10.45 8.72
N ILE A 99 0.55 -9.19 8.76
CA ILE A 99 0.15 -8.15 7.81
C ILE A 99 0.48 -8.57 6.37
N GLY A 100 1.69 -9.09 6.14
CA GLY A 100 2.12 -9.51 4.81
C GLY A 100 1.29 -10.68 4.27
N VAL A 101 1.14 -11.74 5.07
CA VAL A 101 0.38 -12.93 4.69
C VAL A 101 -1.10 -12.57 4.48
N SER A 102 -1.70 -11.81 5.39
CA SER A 102 -3.10 -11.43 5.32
C SER A 102 -3.39 -10.52 4.13
N THR A 103 -2.55 -9.51 3.87
CA THR A 103 -2.72 -8.61 2.72
C THR A 103 -2.59 -9.36 1.40
N SER A 104 -1.55 -10.18 1.23
CA SER A 104 -1.37 -10.94 -0.02
C SER A 104 -2.51 -11.95 -0.25
N THR A 105 -2.97 -12.59 0.82
CA THR A 105 -4.08 -13.56 0.74
C THR A 105 -5.40 -12.86 0.44
N LEU A 106 -5.68 -11.73 1.08
CA LEU A 106 -6.88 -10.92 0.82
C LEU A 106 -6.95 -10.46 -0.64
N ILE A 107 -5.83 -10.01 -1.21
CA ILE A 107 -5.76 -9.62 -2.62
C ILE A 107 -6.03 -10.80 -3.55
N LYS A 108 -5.43 -11.96 -3.30
CA LYS A 108 -5.67 -13.18 -4.10
C LYS A 108 -7.13 -13.62 -4.02
N THR A 109 -7.69 -13.68 -2.82
CA THR A 109 -9.10 -14.04 -2.62
C THR A 109 -10.04 -13.02 -3.26
N THR A 110 -9.72 -11.73 -3.19
CA THR A 110 -10.49 -10.68 -3.89
C THR A 110 -10.48 -10.94 -5.40
N ALA A 111 -9.32 -11.28 -5.98
CA ALA A 111 -9.22 -11.61 -7.40
C ALA A 111 -10.06 -12.85 -7.76
N GLU A 112 -10.03 -13.89 -6.93
CA GLU A 112 -10.81 -15.12 -7.12
C GLU A 112 -12.33 -14.88 -7.14
N VAL A 113 -12.81 -13.87 -6.39
CA VAL A 113 -14.22 -13.48 -6.39
C VAL A 113 -14.55 -12.34 -7.35
N GLY A 114 -13.59 -11.89 -8.18
CA GLY A 114 -13.78 -10.82 -9.16
C GLY A 114 -13.94 -9.42 -8.55
N GLY A 115 -13.40 -9.18 -7.36
CA GLY A 115 -13.47 -7.89 -6.68
C GLY A 115 -12.45 -6.86 -7.18
N ASP A 116 -12.65 -5.61 -6.77
CA ASP A 116 -11.77 -4.48 -7.11
C ASP A 116 -10.45 -4.53 -6.32
N LEU A 117 -9.37 -4.92 -6.99
CA LEU A 117 -8.04 -5.03 -6.37
C LEU A 117 -7.44 -3.68 -5.96
N ALA A 118 -7.82 -2.60 -6.65
CA ALA A 118 -7.32 -1.26 -6.38
C ALA A 118 -7.91 -0.77 -5.04
N LYS A 119 -9.23 -0.84 -4.88
CA LYS A 119 -9.90 -0.55 -3.61
C LYS A 119 -9.47 -1.50 -2.48
N THR A 120 -9.34 -2.80 -2.76
CA THR A 120 -8.86 -3.75 -1.75
C THR A 120 -7.44 -3.44 -1.32
N THR A 121 -6.55 -3.05 -2.23
CA THR A 121 -5.18 -2.65 -1.88
C THR A 121 -5.19 -1.46 -0.94
N LYS A 122 -5.95 -0.43 -1.30
CA LYS A 122 -6.10 0.77 -0.46
C LYS A 122 -6.60 0.41 0.94
N GLY A 123 -7.72 -0.31 1.03
CA GLY A 123 -8.30 -0.70 2.31
C GLY A 123 -7.41 -1.65 3.11
N ALA A 124 -6.67 -2.56 2.46
CA ALA A 124 -5.77 -3.47 3.14
C ALA A 124 -4.56 -2.74 3.76
N VAL A 125 -3.97 -1.79 3.04
CA VAL A 125 -2.87 -0.95 3.56
C VAL A 125 -3.38 -0.06 4.70
N GLU A 126 -4.58 0.51 4.57
CA GLU A 126 -5.22 1.27 5.66
C GLU A 126 -5.43 0.40 6.90
N GLY A 127 -5.98 -0.80 6.71
CA GLY A 127 -6.24 -1.75 7.78
C GLY A 127 -4.95 -2.19 8.47
N ALA A 128 -3.88 -2.41 7.72
CA ALA A 128 -2.58 -2.76 8.27
C ALA A 128 -2.01 -1.66 9.18
N ILE A 129 -2.13 -0.40 8.79
CA ILE A 129 -1.63 0.74 9.58
C ILE A 129 -2.48 0.98 10.83
N VAL A 130 -3.80 0.95 10.69
CA VAL A 130 -4.72 1.09 11.84
C VAL A 130 -4.48 -0.07 12.81
N ALA A 131 -4.36 -1.30 12.31
CA ALA A 131 -4.02 -2.43 13.14
C ALA A 131 -2.66 -2.27 13.82
N ALA A 132 -1.63 -1.81 13.09
CA ALA A 132 -0.30 -1.58 13.65
C ALA A 132 -0.34 -0.59 14.81
N LYS A 133 -1.08 0.52 14.69
CA LYS A 133 -1.30 1.45 15.80
C LYS A 133 -1.95 0.76 16.99
N ASP A 134 -3.05 0.05 16.77
CA ASP A 134 -3.82 -0.58 17.84
C ASP A 134 -3.03 -1.69 18.55
N VAL A 135 -2.15 -2.37 17.82
CA VAL A 135 -1.31 -3.42 18.39
C VAL A 135 0.03 -2.92 18.92
N GLY A 136 0.39 -1.65 18.70
CA GLY A 136 1.64 -1.04 19.15
C GLY A 136 2.87 -1.39 18.31
N SER A 137 2.68 -1.71 17.03
CA SER A 137 3.75 -1.99 16.06
C SER A 137 4.15 -0.75 15.26
N CYS A 138 5.30 -0.81 14.57
CA CYS A 138 5.77 0.30 13.74
C CYS A 138 4.85 0.52 12.53
N ILE A 139 4.23 1.71 12.46
CA ILE A 139 3.29 2.10 11.40
C ILE A 139 3.97 2.13 10.03
N ALA A 140 5.17 2.71 9.95
CA ALA A 140 5.90 2.78 8.69
C ALA A 140 6.26 1.38 8.15
N GLU A 141 6.68 0.46 9.02
CA GLU A 141 6.99 -0.93 8.63
C GLU A 141 5.72 -1.68 8.22
N ALA A 142 4.61 -1.51 8.94
CA ALA A 142 3.31 -2.07 8.58
C ALA A 142 2.84 -1.60 7.21
N ALA A 143 2.95 -0.30 6.93
CA ALA A 143 2.61 0.29 5.64
C ALA A 143 3.47 -0.30 4.51
N CYS A 144 4.79 -0.40 4.73
CA CYS A 144 5.72 -0.96 3.75
C CYS A 144 5.46 -2.45 3.49
N GLN A 145 5.21 -3.21 4.55
CA GLN A 145 4.93 -4.64 4.48
C GLN A 145 3.60 -4.91 3.77
N ALA A 146 2.55 -4.18 4.11
CA ALA A 146 1.25 -4.29 3.44
C ALA A 146 1.36 -3.91 1.96
N SER A 147 2.02 -2.79 1.64
CA SER A 147 2.19 -2.34 0.26
C SER A 147 3.01 -3.34 -0.57
N THR A 148 4.08 -3.89 -0.02
CA THR A 148 4.89 -4.93 -0.68
C THR A 148 4.09 -6.20 -0.90
N ALA A 149 3.32 -6.64 0.11
CA ALA A 149 2.46 -7.81 0.02
C ALA A 149 1.32 -7.61 -0.99
N ALA A 150 0.77 -6.40 -1.10
CA ALA A 150 -0.23 -6.04 -2.08
C ALA A 150 0.33 -6.11 -3.50
N ILE A 151 1.49 -5.49 -3.78
CA ILE A 151 2.16 -5.56 -5.09
C ILE A 151 2.45 -7.01 -5.49
N LYS A 152 2.98 -7.83 -4.56
CA LYS A 152 3.22 -9.26 -4.81
C LYS A 152 1.93 -10.05 -5.01
N GLY A 153 0.88 -9.73 -4.25
CA GLY A 153 -0.44 -10.33 -4.39
C GLY A 153 -1.08 -10.04 -5.73
N VAL A 154 -1.07 -8.77 -6.15
CA VAL A 154 -1.63 -8.30 -7.43
C VAL A 154 -0.82 -8.87 -8.61
N SER A 155 0.51 -8.87 -8.52
CA SER A 155 1.37 -9.48 -9.55
C SER A 155 1.05 -10.97 -9.73
N ALA A 156 0.88 -11.72 -8.64
CA ALA A 156 0.58 -13.15 -8.70
C ALA A 156 -0.77 -13.48 -9.35
N VAL A 157 -1.70 -12.52 -9.42
CA VAL A 157 -3.00 -12.66 -10.10
C VAL A 157 -3.08 -11.92 -11.43
N GLY A 158 -1.95 -11.36 -11.91
CA GLY A 158 -1.87 -10.66 -13.19
C GLY A 158 -2.59 -9.31 -13.22
N GLY A 159 -2.79 -8.66 -12.07
CA GLY A 159 -3.44 -7.35 -12.00
C GLY A 159 -2.50 -6.18 -12.30
N GLU A 160 -3.07 -4.96 -12.33
CA GLU A 160 -2.36 -3.75 -12.70
C GLU A 160 -1.54 -3.16 -11.54
N LEU A 161 -0.20 -3.23 -11.66
CA LEU A 161 0.71 -2.79 -10.61
C LEU A 161 0.76 -1.27 -10.42
N ALA A 162 0.61 -0.50 -11.50
CA ALA A 162 0.64 0.96 -11.44
C ALA A 162 -0.53 1.49 -10.59
N GLU A 163 -1.75 1.05 -10.87
CA GLU A 163 -2.92 1.44 -10.07
C GLU A 163 -2.82 0.91 -8.63
N THR A 164 -2.32 -0.30 -8.44
CA THR A 164 -2.05 -0.86 -7.10
C THR A 164 -1.07 -0.02 -6.31
N ALA A 165 0.01 0.45 -6.93
CA ALA A 165 0.99 1.33 -6.33
C ALA A 165 0.39 2.67 -5.90
N LYS A 166 -0.43 3.26 -6.77
CA LYS A 166 -1.17 4.49 -6.47
C LYS A 166 -2.07 4.29 -5.24
N GLN A 167 -2.88 3.24 -5.25
CA GLN A 167 -3.83 2.95 -4.17
C GLN A 167 -3.13 2.57 -2.85
N ALA A 168 -2.00 1.87 -2.90
CA ALA A 168 -1.23 1.54 -1.71
C ALA A 168 -0.71 2.79 -1.00
N ILE A 169 -0.20 3.78 -1.74
CA ILE A 169 0.21 5.06 -1.16
C ILE A 169 -0.97 5.86 -0.64
N MET A 170 -2.08 5.91 -1.39
CA MET A 170 -3.28 6.62 -0.94
C MET A 170 -3.81 6.02 0.37
N GLY A 171 -3.86 4.69 0.47
CA GLY A 171 -4.26 4.02 1.70
C GLY A 171 -3.28 4.29 2.85
N ALA A 172 -1.97 4.27 2.57
CA ALA A 172 -0.97 4.60 3.57
C ALA A 172 -1.10 6.03 4.11
N ALA A 173 -1.32 6.99 3.22
CA ALA A 173 -1.48 8.38 3.58
C ALA A 173 -2.77 8.62 4.39
N GLN A 174 -3.89 8.05 3.93
CA GLN A 174 -5.18 8.22 4.63
C GLN A 174 -5.13 7.61 6.03
N ALA A 175 -4.57 6.40 6.16
CA ALA A 175 -4.45 5.80 7.48
C ALA A 175 -3.46 6.55 8.38
N THR A 176 -2.33 7.04 7.87
CA THR A 176 -1.42 7.85 8.70
C THR A 176 -2.04 9.15 9.22
N GLN A 177 -2.91 9.79 8.42
CA GLN A 177 -3.69 10.94 8.87
C GLN A 177 -4.70 10.54 9.96
N GLU A 178 -5.40 9.42 9.79
CA GLU A 178 -6.33 8.87 10.80
C GLU A 178 -5.61 8.50 12.10
N VAL A 179 -4.41 7.93 12.00
CA VAL A 179 -3.64 7.47 13.16
C VAL A 179 -2.78 8.54 13.81
N GLY A 180 -2.61 9.71 13.18
CA GLY A 180 -1.83 10.84 13.70
C GLY A 180 -0.31 10.70 13.53
N GLU A 181 0.14 9.94 12.53
CA GLU A 181 1.55 9.65 12.26
C GLU A 181 2.13 10.64 11.23
N LYS A 182 3.46 10.66 11.06
CA LYS A 182 4.14 11.43 10.00
C LYS A 182 3.82 10.87 8.61
N THR A 183 2.78 11.40 7.98
CA THR A 183 2.32 11.00 6.65
C THR A 183 3.41 11.13 5.57
N VAL A 184 4.13 12.24 5.51
CA VAL A 184 5.18 12.47 4.50
C VAL A 184 6.29 11.41 4.56
N GLU A 185 6.77 11.10 5.76
CA GLU A 185 7.81 10.10 5.98
C GLU A 185 7.32 8.71 5.56
N THR A 186 6.08 8.36 5.96
CA THR A 186 5.48 7.06 5.62
C THR A 186 5.27 6.92 4.11
N ILE A 187 4.74 7.95 3.42
CA ILE A 187 4.57 7.95 1.96
C ILE A 187 5.91 7.69 1.28
N SER A 188 6.99 8.36 1.72
CA SER A 188 8.31 8.19 1.12
C SER A 188 8.87 6.77 1.30
N HIS A 189 8.66 6.15 2.46
CA HIS A 189 9.06 4.77 2.74
C HIS A 189 8.24 3.77 1.91
N VAL A 190 6.93 3.98 1.83
CA VAL A 190 6.02 3.14 1.04
C VAL A 190 6.35 3.24 -0.44
N ALA A 191 6.58 4.44 -0.98
CA ALA A 191 6.96 4.64 -2.37
C ALA A 191 8.25 3.92 -2.75
N GLY A 192 9.28 4.00 -1.90
CA GLY A 192 10.51 3.25 -2.08
C GLY A 192 10.26 1.72 -2.07
N ASN A 193 9.46 1.23 -1.11
CA ASN A 193 9.16 -0.20 -1.02
C ASN A 193 8.30 -0.71 -2.18
N ILE A 194 7.38 0.09 -2.70
CA ILE A 194 6.60 -0.24 -3.90
C ILE A 194 7.53 -0.38 -5.11
N VAL A 195 8.46 0.56 -5.31
CA VAL A 195 9.47 0.46 -6.38
C VAL A 195 10.30 -0.82 -6.25
N LYS A 196 10.79 -1.12 -5.04
CA LYS A 196 11.52 -2.36 -4.78
C LYS A 196 10.68 -3.60 -5.09
N ALA A 197 9.44 -3.65 -4.58
CA ALA A 197 8.54 -4.77 -4.79
C ALA A 197 8.21 -4.96 -6.27
N THR A 198 8.03 -3.87 -7.01
CA THR A 198 7.76 -3.88 -8.45
C THR A 198 8.92 -4.50 -9.22
N VAL A 199 10.16 -4.12 -8.90
CA VAL A 199 11.35 -4.73 -9.51
C VAL A 199 11.48 -6.21 -9.14
N GLU A 200 11.22 -6.58 -7.88
CA GLU A 200 11.26 -7.98 -7.43
C GLU A 200 10.26 -8.88 -8.16
N VAL A 201 9.09 -8.35 -8.55
CA VAL A 201 8.09 -9.09 -9.31
C VAL A 201 8.23 -8.94 -10.83
N GLY A 202 9.26 -8.22 -11.31
CA GLY A 202 9.47 -7.98 -12.75
C GLY A 202 8.42 -7.07 -13.39
N GLY A 203 7.78 -6.21 -12.61
CA GLY A 203 6.79 -5.24 -13.07
C GLY A 203 7.40 -4.06 -13.84
N ASP A 204 6.54 -3.31 -14.52
CA ASP A 204 6.96 -2.08 -15.19
C ASP A 204 7.22 -0.96 -14.17
N LEU A 205 8.51 -0.70 -13.95
CA LEU A 205 8.97 0.34 -13.04
C LEU A 205 8.55 1.75 -13.50
N ALA A 206 8.43 1.99 -14.81
CA ALA A 206 8.12 3.31 -15.34
C ALA A 206 6.69 3.74 -14.99
N SER A 207 5.69 2.94 -15.37
CA SER A 207 4.29 3.18 -15.01
C SER A 207 4.07 3.15 -13.50
N THR A 208 4.74 2.25 -12.79
CA THR A 208 4.66 2.19 -11.33
C THR A 208 5.22 3.44 -10.68
N ALA A 209 6.40 3.93 -11.11
CA ALA A 209 6.97 5.16 -10.59
C ALA A 209 6.06 6.37 -10.82
N LYS A 210 5.48 6.46 -12.02
CA LYS A 210 4.51 7.50 -12.37
C LYS A 210 3.28 7.46 -11.47
N ALA A 211 2.65 6.30 -11.34
CA ALA A 211 1.43 6.12 -10.55
C ALA A 211 1.68 6.29 -9.04
N THR A 212 2.83 5.82 -8.54
CA THR A 212 3.30 6.04 -7.16
C THR A 212 3.40 7.53 -6.85
N MET A 213 4.03 8.32 -7.73
CA MET A 213 4.16 9.76 -7.54
C MET A 213 2.81 10.49 -7.64
N CYS A 214 1.99 10.12 -8.62
CA CYS A 214 0.63 10.64 -8.76
C CYS A 214 -0.19 10.40 -7.49
N GLY A 215 -0.17 9.17 -6.97
CA GLY A 215 -0.81 8.80 -5.71
C GLY A 215 -0.25 9.53 -4.49
N ALA A 216 1.06 9.74 -4.42
CA ALA A 216 1.69 10.50 -3.33
C ALA A 216 1.21 11.95 -3.30
N LEU A 217 1.13 12.60 -4.48
CA LEU A 217 0.65 13.97 -4.55
C LEU A 217 -0.86 14.07 -4.30
N GLU A 218 -1.67 13.18 -4.88
CA GLU A 218 -3.11 13.10 -4.62
C GLU A 218 -3.43 12.88 -3.14
N ALA A 219 -2.68 11.99 -2.49
CA ALA A 219 -2.75 11.74 -1.06
C ALA A 219 -2.38 12.97 -0.21
N SER A 220 -1.61 13.89 -0.77
CA SER A 220 -1.14 15.11 -0.11
C SER A 220 -2.04 16.32 -0.34
N LYS A 221 -3.20 16.15 -1.01
CA LYS A 221 -4.08 17.24 -1.41
C LYS A 221 -4.40 18.23 -0.29
N ASP A 222 -4.68 17.71 0.91
CA ASP A 222 -5.10 18.52 2.05
C ASP A 222 -3.91 18.99 2.93
N MET A 223 -2.67 18.73 2.50
CA MET A 223 -1.45 19.05 3.26
C MET A 223 -0.84 20.43 2.93
N GLY A 224 -1.45 21.19 2.01
CA GLY A 224 -1.01 22.53 1.63
C GLY A 224 0.43 22.54 1.07
N GLU A 225 1.31 23.38 1.63
CA GLU A 225 2.72 23.48 1.21
C GLU A 225 3.49 22.16 1.34
N GLN A 226 3.10 21.28 2.28
CA GLN A 226 3.74 19.97 2.47
C GLN A 226 3.50 18.99 1.31
N ALA A 227 2.56 19.29 0.39
CA ALA A 227 2.35 18.48 -0.79
C ALA A 227 3.59 18.46 -1.70
N LEU A 228 4.27 19.61 -1.86
CA LEU A 228 5.51 19.68 -2.65
C LEU A 228 6.68 19.00 -1.95
N ASP A 229 6.76 19.10 -0.61
CA ASP A 229 7.75 18.37 0.19
C ASP A 229 7.57 16.86 0.07
N THR A 230 6.31 16.40 0.02
CA THR A 230 5.97 15.00 -0.21
C THR A 230 6.43 14.54 -1.57
N VAL A 231 6.18 15.31 -2.63
CA VAL A 231 6.67 15.02 -3.98
C VAL A 231 8.19 14.92 -4.00
N GLY A 232 8.89 15.89 -3.42
CA GLY A 232 10.35 15.90 -3.38
C GLY A 232 10.92 14.69 -2.63
N THR A 233 10.44 14.44 -1.41
CA THR A 233 10.90 13.33 -0.56
C THR A 233 10.60 11.98 -1.20
N THR A 234 9.42 11.83 -1.80
CA THR A 234 9.00 10.63 -2.54
C THR A 234 9.91 10.36 -3.74
N ALA A 235 10.18 11.39 -4.56
CA ALA A 235 11.02 11.26 -5.75
C ALA A 235 12.43 10.85 -5.36
N GLY A 236 13.00 11.52 -4.35
CA GLY A 236 14.32 11.18 -3.84
C GLY A 236 14.39 9.76 -3.25
N SER A 237 13.35 9.31 -2.54
CA SER A 237 13.27 7.95 -2.00
C SER A 237 13.26 6.91 -3.12
N MET A 238 12.40 7.09 -4.12
CA MET A 238 12.30 6.19 -5.28
C MET A 238 13.63 6.09 -6.04
N ILE A 239 14.36 7.19 -6.24
CA ILE A 239 15.67 7.16 -6.91
C ILE A 239 16.71 6.41 -6.08
N ARG A 240 16.76 6.64 -4.75
CA ARG A 240 17.68 5.90 -3.87
C ARG A 240 17.40 4.40 -3.89
N VAL A 241 16.13 4.00 -3.88
CA VAL A 241 15.77 2.58 -3.95
C VAL A 241 16.03 2.00 -5.34
N THR A 242 15.68 2.72 -6.41
CA THR A 242 15.95 2.30 -7.79
C THR A 242 17.43 2.01 -8.00
N ALA A 243 18.32 2.85 -7.47
CA ALA A 243 19.76 2.61 -7.53
C ALA A 243 20.19 1.35 -6.78
N LYS A 244 19.62 1.12 -5.59
CA LYS A 244 19.92 -0.07 -4.77
C LYS A 244 19.48 -1.37 -5.43
N VAL A 245 18.37 -1.35 -6.19
CA VAL A 245 17.83 -2.53 -6.89
C VAL A 245 18.31 -2.64 -8.33
N GLY A 246 19.22 -1.76 -8.78
CA GLY A 246 19.79 -1.80 -10.13
C GLY A 246 18.82 -1.39 -11.25
N GLY A 247 17.76 -0.64 -10.93
CA GLY A 247 16.78 -0.15 -11.91
C GLY A 247 17.27 1.05 -12.71
N ASP A 248 16.50 1.44 -13.73
CA ASP A 248 16.82 2.58 -14.59
C ASP A 248 16.45 3.91 -13.91
N LEU A 249 17.48 4.63 -13.44
CA LEU A 249 17.34 5.94 -12.78
C LEU A 249 16.78 7.02 -13.70
N ALA A 250 17.16 7.04 -14.98
CA ALA A 250 16.73 8.06 -15.92
C ALA A 250 15.23 7.90 -16.20
N THR A 251 14.81 6.68 -16.51
CA THR A 251 13.40 6.34 -16.73
C THR A 251 12.59 6.60 -15.47
N THR A 252 13.05 6.15 -14.30
CA THR A 252 12.33 6.38 -13.04
C THR A 252 12.18 7.87 -12.73
N ALA A 253 13.25 8.66 -12.85
CA ALA A 253 13.20 10.09 -12.56
C ALA A 253 12.26 10.84 -13.49
N ARG A 254 12.27 10.53 -14.79
CA ARG A 254 11.33 11.10 -15.76
C ARG A 254 9.89 10.77 -15.40
N HIS A 255 9.59 9.53 -15.07
CA HIS A 255 8.23 9.09 -14.71
C HIS A 255 7.78 9.64 -13.35
N CYS A 256 8.68 9.88 -12.39
CA CYS A 256 8.38 10.68 -11.20
C CYS A 256 7.88 12.08 -11.59
N VAL A 257 8.59 12.76 -12.50
CA VAL A 257 8.19 14.12 -12.93
C VAL A 257 6.83 14.09 -13.63
N GLU A 258 6.61 13.14 -14.53
CA GLU A 258 5.32 12.96 -15.21
C GLU A 258 4.19 12.66 -14.21
N GLY A 259 4.44 11.81 -13.21
CA GLY A 259 3.47 11.49 -12.16
C GLY A 259 3.16 12.69 -11.26
N ALA A 260 4.15 13.53 -10.97
CA ALA A 260 3.96 14.77 -10.23
C ALA A 260 3.15 15.79 -11.04
N ILE A 261 3.38 15.90 -12.35
CA ILE A 261 2.59 16.77 -13.24
C ILE A 261 1.14 16.28 -13.30
N GLU A 262 0.93 14.98 -13.49
CA GLU A 262 -0.41 14.39 -13.56
C GLU A 262 -1.16 14.56 -12.24
N GLY A 263 -0.54 14.21 -11.11
CA GLY A 263 -1.12 14.41 -9.79
C GLY A 263 -1.45 15.88 -9.53
N ALA A 264 -0.58 16.81 -9.95
CA ALA A 264 -0.78 18.23 -9.78
C ALA A 264 -2.00 18.74 -10.57
N LYS A 265 -2.18 18.25 -11.80
CA LYS A 265 -3.39 18.52 -12.61
C LYS A 265 -4.64 18.01 -11.91
N THR A 266 -4.61 16.81 -11.33
CA THR A 266 -5.74 16.20 -10.63
C THR A 266 -6.18 17.00 -9.39
N ILE A 267 -5.22 17.49 -8.60
CA ILE A 267 -5.53 18.20 -7.34
C ILE A 267 -5.56 19.73 -7.46
N GLY A 268 -5.23 20.28 -8.64
CA GLY A 268 -5.27 21.71 -8.92
C GLY A 268 -4.12 22.52 -8.32
N VAL A 269 -2.94 21.92 -8.13
CA VAL A 269 -1.72 22.64 -7.70
C VAL A 269 -0.84 22.98 -8.92
N ASP A 270 0.16 23.84 -8.73
CA ASP A 270 1.05 24.26 -9.81
C ASP A 270 1.90 23.09 -10.33
N THR A 271 1.62 22.70 -11.58
CA THR A 271 2.31 21.60 -12.27
C THR A 271 3.80 21.84 -12.47
N ALA A 272 4.23 23.09 -12.67
CA ALA A 272 5.64 23.43 -12.85
C ALA A 272 6.40 23.35 -11.52
N GLU A 273 5.78 23.75 -10.41
CA GLU A 273 6.34 23.58 -9.08
C GLU A 273 6.45 22.11 -8.67
N ALA A 274 5.40 21.33 -8.90
CA ALA A 274 5.41 19.88 -8.64
C ALA A 274 6.49 19.17 -9.46
N ALA A 275 6.55 19.45 -10.77
CA ALA A 275 7.58 18.91 -11.66
C ALA A 275 8.99 19.29 -11.19
N SER A 276 9.19 20.56 -10.82
CA SER A 276 10.48 21.08 -10.36
C SER A 276 10.90 20.47 -9.02
N ALA A 277 9.96 20.28 -8.09
CA ALA A 277 10.21 19.63 -6.80
C ALA A 277 10.63 18.16 -6.98
N ALA A 278 9.91 17.41 -7.83
CA ALA A 278 10.23 16.03 -8.18
C ALA A 278 11.62 15.93 -8.84
N ALA A 279 11.86 16.72 -9.88
CA ALA A 279 13.09 16.71 -10.65
C ALA A 279 14.31 17.09 -9.81
N THR A 280 14.20 18.16 -9.00
CA THR A 280 15.29 18.63 -8.14
C THR A 280 15.66 17.60 -7.09
N SER A 281 14.67 16.98 -6.45
CA SER A 281 14.90 16.00 -5.39
C SER A 281 15.41 14.67 -5.94
N ALA A 282 14.89 14.24 -7.09
CA ALA A 282 15.40 13.08 -7.83
C ALA A 282 16.88 13.28 -8.23
N LEU A 283 17.22 14.44 -8.77
CA LEU A 283 18.59 14.78 -9.14
C LEU A 283 19.52 14.79 -7.93
N LYS A 284 19.11 15.47 -6.84
CA LYS A 284 19.90 15.50 -5.60
C LYS A 284 20.17 14.09 -5.07
N ALA A 285 19.13 13.24 -5.03
CA ALA A 285 19.29 11.85 -4.63
C ALA A 285 20.24 11.06 -5.54
N ALA A 286 20.21 11.31 -6.84
CA ALA A 286 21.13 10.68 -7.79
C ALA A 286 22.58 11.16 -7.64
N GLU A 287 22.79 12.45 -7.36
CA GLU A 287 24.11 13.02 -7.10
C GLU A 287 24.72 12.49 -5.79
N GLU A 288 23.89 12.26 -4.76
CA GLU A 288 24.31 11.58 -3.53
C GLU A 288 24.76 10.13 -3.77
N ILE A 289 24.27 9.48 -4.84
CA ILE A 289 24.68 8.12 -5.22
C ILE A 289 26.01 8.16 -5.99
N SER A 290 26.09 8.96 -7.06
CA SER A 290 27.33 9.19 -7.83
C SER A 290 27.17 10.33 -8.84
N SER A 291 28.28 10.90 -9.29
CA SER A 291 28.27 11.92 -10.36
C SER A 291 27.64 11.41 -11.67
N SER A 292 27.90 10.15 -12.04
CA SER A 292 27.31 9.55 -13.25
C SER A 292 25.80 9.33 -13.13
N ALA A 293 25.32 8.90 -11.96
CA ALA A 293 23.89 8.81 -11.68
C ALA A 293 23.22 10.19 -11.75
N GLY A 294 23.85 11.20 -11.14
CA GLY A 294 23.41 12.59 -11.22
C GLY A 294 23.30 13.09 -12.66
N GLU A 295 24.31 12.84 -13.50
CA GLU A 295 24.29 13.23 -14.92
C GLU A 295 23.16 12.54 -15.70
N LYS A 296 22.98 11.22 -15.52
CA LYS A 296 21.88 10.47 -16.15
C LYS A 296 20.52 11.05 -15.79
N VAL A 297 20.28 11.30 -14.49
CA VAL A 297 19.01 11.87 -14.03
C VAL A 297 18.83 13.30 -14.52
N ARG A 298 19.88 14.15 -14.46
CA ARG A 298 19.85 15.52 -14.96
C ARG A 298 19.42 15.57 -16.43
N ASN A 299 20.00 14.72 -17.27
CA ASN A 299 19.65 14.66 -18.69
C ASN A 299 18.21 14.15 -18.91
N ALA A 300 17.71 13.28 -18.03
CA ALA A 300 16.36 12.75 -18.12
C ALA A 300 15.27 13.75 -17.71
N VAL A 301 15.53 14.59 -16.70
CA VAL A 301 14.51 15.46 -16.09
C VAL A 301 14.58 16.93 -16.55
N THR A 302 15.57 17.30 -17.37
CA THR A 302 15.68 18.66 -17.93
C THR A 302 14.88 18.80 -19.22
N GLY A 303 14.39 20.01 -19.48
CA GLY A 303 13.62 20.34 -20.68
C GLY A 303 12.12 20.43 -20.42
N THR A 304 11.32 20.09 -21.43
CA THR A 304 9.85 20.09 -21.34
C THR A 304 9.38 18.64 -21.17
N ILE A 305 8.64 18.37 -20.11
CA ILE A 305 8.07 17.06 -19.80
C ILE A 305 6.56 17.25 -19.68
N ASP A 306 5.80 16.48 -20.46
CA ASP A 306 4.32 16.57 -20.52
C ASP A 306 3.78 18.01 -20.67
N GLY A 307 4.45 18.82 -21.51
CA GLY A 307 4.09 20.23 -21.74
C GLY A 307 4.52 21.21 -20.65
N VAL A 308 5.16 20.74 -19.58
CA VAL A 308 5.63 21.55 -18.46
C VAL A 308 7.13 21.77 -18.55
N LYS A 309 7.56 23.04 -18.49
CA LYS A 309 8.98 23.39 -18.45
C LYS A 309 9.54 23.12 -17.05
N VAL A 310 10.38 22.10 -16.93
CA VAL A 310 11.00 21.71 -15.65
C VAL A 310 12.16 22.64 -15.34
N VAL A 311 12.16 23.24 -14.15
CA VAL A 311 13.23 24.11 -13.67
C VAL A 311 13.87 23.47 -12.43
N LEU A 312 15.13 23.09 -12.53
CA LEU A 312 15.87 22.58 -11.38
C LEU A 312 16.14 23.73 -10.40
N LYS A 313 15.67 23.59 -9.16
CA LYS A 313 15.88 24.60 -8.11
C LYS A 313 17.22 24.30 -7.42
N GLU A 314 18.19 25.21 -7.53
CA GLU A 314 19.52 25.04 -6.91
C GLU A 314 19.47 25.25 -5.37
N PRO A 315 20.41 24.64 -4.61
CA PRO A 315 21.77 25.15 -4.55
C PRO A 315 22.81 24.03 -4.80
N PHE A 316 23.27 23.87 -6.03
CA PHE A 316 24.38 22.96 -6.33
C PHE A 316 25.69 23.74 -6.22
N LYS A 317 26.16 23.99 -4.98
CA LYS A 317 27.54 24.48 -4.80
C LYS A 317 28.51 23.38 -5.23
N LYS A 318 29.43 23.76 -6.11
CA LYS A 318 30.66 23.02 -6.46
C LYS A 318 31.46 22.66 -5.21
#